data_AF-A0A2V9KGU3-F1
#
_entry.id   AF-A0A2V9KGU3-F1
#
_cell.length_a   1.000
_cell.length_b   1.000
_cell.length_c   1.000
_cell.angle_alpha   90.00
_cell.angle_beta   90.00
_cell.angle_gamma   90.00
#
_symmetry.space_group_name_H-M   'P 1'
#
loop_
_entity.id
_entity.type
_entity.pdbx_description
1 polymer ?
#
loop_
_entity_poly.entity_id
_entity_poly.type
_entity_poly.pdbx_seq_one_letter_code
_entity_poly.pdbx_strand_id
1 'polypeptide(L)'
;MKNQMVHIFRKDVRQHWPEIVLSLALVVAYARGEVERFRASANGSNGLLLLFPLSALVVFAWGFVILREVQAESLVGDRQFWVTRPYEWKKLLAAKLLFALVFFNVPLLILQLFLLRAAGYPPTLYVRGLLWLQLLWVLTLVLPVAALATVTASIGQFVVAVLGLFLLLPYVLGAVHELVPAAGVSGISSVPGSLEFLVPVGTGVAVVLLQYSRRSTARSRLLFVGAAVVVPLIVLVTPYKMFIERAYPQPKAGQQLTVQLAFDPAKLASHEGGFLEMAGLLERIQAPGEPPWSSGWHGGDRVLLANRERSQIDISIDRGFFERVRSAPVKLHITFGLAPAHSREMTHIVTQAGPFAVPGEGRCSFSPMFQGVILCTFPLKTPYFLVSAKSDELTCNPQKKEPPLPPGTILYGGNFWNPGSGQADIGLNPVQTAPLGFWDWGGAGDPNYRPRLCPGTPLTIFTNWEDSPRYRSELQIDGIRLSDYQLKDSPSGETGFSIFLP
;
A
#
# COMPACT_ATOMS: atom_id res chain seq x y z
N MET A 1 -13.83 14.86 -44.28
CA MET A 1 -13.32 15.41 -42.99
C MET A 1 -13.18 14.39 -41.85
N LYS A 2 -13.98 13.30 -41.75
CA LYS A 2 -13.76 12.15 -40.83
C LYS A 2 -12.43 11.37 -41.05
N ASN A 3 -11.75 11.60 -42.18
CA ASN A 3 -10.64 10.75 -42.62
C ASN A 3 -9.30 11.00 -41.90
N GLN A 4 -9.04 12.18 -41.31
CA GLN A 4 -7.69 12.49 -40.79
C GLN A 4 -7.34 11.69 -39.54
N MET A 5 -8.26 11.62 -38.56
CA MET A 5 -8.08 10.84 -37.34
C MET A 5 -7.87 9.35 -37.66
N VAL A 6 -8.74 8.78 -38.51
CA VAL A 6 -8.65 7.37 -38.91
C VAL A 6 -7.38 7.08 -39.72
N HIS A 7 -6.95 8.01 -40.56
CA HIS A 7 -5.72 7.87 -41.32
C HIS A 7 -4.48 7.89 -40.41
N ILE A 8 -4.43 8.78 -39.42
CA ILE A 8 -3.36 8.82 -38.41
C ILE A 8 -3.35 7.50 -37.64
N PHE A 9 -4.50 7.08 -37.09
CA PHE A 9 -4.61 5.83 -36.37
C PHE A 9 -4.15 4.62 -37.20
N ARG A 10 -4.60 4.49 -38.44
CA ARG A 10 -4.20 3.37 -39.33
C ARG A 10 -2.71 3.40 -39.66
N LYS A 11 -2.13 4.60 -39.81
CA LYS A 11 -0.68 4.77 -39.99
C LYS A 11 0.06 4.27 -38.75
N ASP A 12 -0.33 4.71 -37.57
CA ASP A 12 0.33 4.37 -36.30
C ASP A 12 0.27 2.86 -36.03
N VAL A 13 -0.90 2.23 -36.29
CA VAL A 13 -1.06 0.76 -36.24
C VAL A 13 -0.09 0.06 -37.17
N ARG A 14 0.03 0.52 -38.42
CA ARG A 14 0.93 -0.08 -39.40
C ARG A 14 2.41 0.13 -39.03
N GLN A 15 2.73 1.26 -38.42
CA GLN A 15 4.10 1.58 -38.05
C GLN A 15 4.57 0.80 -36.82
N HIS A 16 3.67 0.55 -35.87
CA HIS A 16 3.99 -0.06 -34.58
C HIS A 16 3.42 -1.49 -34.42
N TRP A 17 3.08 -2.15 -35.53
CA TRP A 17 2.49 -3.49 -35.49
C TRP A 17 3.36 -4.54 -34.77
N PRO A 18 4.71 -4.56 -34.90
CA PRO A 18 5.52 -5.55 -34.20
C PRO A 18 5.45 -5.35 -32.68
N GLU A 19 5.52 -4.10 -32.21
CA GLU A 19 5.47 -3.78 -30.79
C GLU A 19 4.07 -4.06 -30.20
N ILE A 20 3.00 -3.81 -30.96
CA ILE A 20 1.63 -4.18 -30.59
C ILE A 20 1.50 -5.71 -30.46
N VAL A 21 2.00 -6.48 -31.43
CA VAL A 21 1.92 -7.94 -31.38
C VAL A 21 2.72 -8.49 -30.20
N LEU A 22 3.92 -7.95 -29.95
CA LEU A 22 4.74 -8.34 -28.80
C LEU A 22 4.03 -8.03 -27.47
N SER A 23 3.43 -6.85 -27.34
CA SER A 23 2.73 -6.47 -26.10
C SER A 23 1.50 -7.36 -25.85
N LEU A 24 0.74 -7.69 -26.89
CA LEU A 24 -0.38 -8.64 -26.80
C LEU A 24 0.11 -10.06 -26.45
N ALA A 25 1.22 -10.51 -27.01
CA ALA A 25 1.82 -11.79 -26.68
C ALA A 25 2.25 -11.86 -25.21
N LEU A 26 2.85 -10.79 -24.67
CA LEU A 26 3.20 -10.68 -23.26
C LEU A 26 1.97 -10.69 -22.35
N VAL A 27 0.88 -10.00 -22.74
CA VAL A 27 -0.40 -10.04 -22.02
C VAL A 27 -0.97 -11.45 -21.97
N VAL A 28 -0.94 -12.18 -23.09
CA VAL A 28 -1.39 -13.59 -23.14
C VAL A 28 -0.50 -14.51 -22.30
N ALA A 29 0.82 -14.34 -22.36
CA ALA A 29 1.76 -15.10 -21.54
C ALA A 29 1.54 -14.84 -20.04
N TYR A 30 1.33 -13.57 -19.66
CA TYR A 30 0.98 -13.18 -18.30
C TYR A 30 -0.33 -13.83 -17.85
N ALA A 31 -1.39 -13.77 -18.68
CA ALA A 31 -2.68 -14.39 -18.37
C ALA A 31 -2.55 -15.89 -18.12
N ARG A 32 -1.75 -16.60 -18.93
CA ARG A 32 -1.51 -18.04 -18.75
C ARG A 32 -0.79 -18.32 -17.43
N GLY A 33 0.25 -17.54 -17.11
CA GLY A 33 0.97 -17.69 -15.84
C GLY A 33 0.07 -17.48 -14.62
N GLU A 34 -0.83 -16.48 -14.65
CA GLU A 34 -1.79 -16.25 -13.56
C GLU A 34 -2.84 -17.37 -13.45
N VAL A 35 -3.36 -17.89 -14.56
CA VAL A 35 -4.29 -19.03 -14.54
C VAL A 35 -3.63 -20.30 -13.99
N GLU A 36 -2.38 -20.55 -14.36
CA GLU A 36 -1.59 -21.65 -13.81
C GLU A 36 -1.36 -21.47 -12.30
N ARG A 37 -1.11 -20.24 -11.83
CA ARG A 37 -1.04 -19.93 -10.40
C ARG A 37 -2.35 -20.22 -9.67
N PHE A 38 -3.49 -19.82 -10.21
CA PHE A 38 -4.79 -20.14 -9.61
C PHE A 38 -5.04 -21.65 -9.52
N ARG A 39 -4.72 -22.40 -10.59
CA ARG A 39 -4.84 -23.87 -10.60
C ARG A 39 -3.86 -24.54 -9.64
N ALA A 40 -2.62 -24.07 -9.59
CA ALA A 40 -1.59 -24.59 -8.71
C ALA A 40 -1.94 -24.37 -7.24
N SER A 41 -2.48 -23.19 -6.91
CA SER A 41 -3.00 -22.87 -5.58
C SER A 41 -4.21 -23.74 -5.20
N ALA A 42 -5.12 -23.99 -6.14
CA ALA A 42 -6.28 -24.84 -5.90
C ALA A 42 -5.91 -26.32 -5.72
N ASN A 43 -4.92 -26.82 -6.45
CA ASN A 43 -4.50 -28.22 -6.43
C ASN A 43 -3.36 -28.52 -5.44
N GLY A 44 -2.87 -27.53 -4.72
CA GLY A 44 -1.74 -27.71 -3.80
C GLY A 44 -0.45 -28.16 -4.50
N SER A 45 -0.21 -27.73 -5.74
CA SER A 45 0.97 -28.12 -6.52
C SER A 45 1.98 -26.97 -6.63
N ASN A 46 3.27 -27.27 -6.59
CA ASN A 46 4.36 -26.29 -6.77
C ASN A 46 4.52 -25.92 -8.25
N GLY A 47 3.75 -24.95 -8.73
CA GLY A 47 3.96 -24.36 -10.06
C GLY A 47 5.31 -23.63 -10.11
N LEU A 48 6.14 -23.98 -11.10
CA LEU A 48 7.52 -23.53 -11.27
C LEU A 48 7.64 -21.99 -11.20
N LEU A 49 8.36 -21.52 -10.18
CA LEU A 49 8.51 -20.13 -9.77
C LEU A 49 9.80 -19.54 -10.37
N LEU A 50 9.89 -19.48 -11.69
CA LEU A 50 11.00 -18.82 -12.37
C LEU A 50 10.45 -18.04 -13.55
N LEU A 51 10.38 -16.72 -13.39
CA LEU A 51 10.44 -15.70 -14.44
C LEU A 51 10.41 -14.35 -13.72
N PHE A 52 11.24 -13.41 -14.18
CA PHE A 52 10.99 -11.97 -13.97
C PHE A 52 9.49 -11.71 -13.99
N PRO A 53 8.90 -10.91 -13.08
CA PRO A 53 7.45 -10.79 -13.02
C PRO A 53 6.98 -10.31 -14.40
N LEU A 54 6.32 -11.20 -15.16
CA LEU A 54 5.85 -10.93 -16.52
C LEU A 54 5.01 -9.65 -16.57
N SER A 55 4.38 -9.29 -15.45
CA SER A 55 3.73 -8.00 -15.22
C SER A 55 4.64 -6.80 -15.49
N ALA A 56 5.87 -6.78 -14.98
CA ALA A 56 6.82 -5.70 -15.24
C ALA A 56 7.15 -5.60 -16.73
N LEU A 57 7.36 -6.73 -17.41
CA LEU A 57 7.62 -6.76 -18.86
C LEU A 57 6.44 -6.22 -19.66
N VAL A 58 5.20 -6.53 -19.27
CA VAL A 58 3.99 -5.96 -19.88
C VAL A 58 3.96 -4.44 -19.70
N VAL A 59 4.21 -3.94 -18.48
CA VAL A 59 4.23 -2.48 -18.21
C VAL A 59 5.33 -1.78 -19.01
N PHE A 60 6.52 -2.36 -19.09
CA PHE A 60 7.62 -1.80 -19.89
C PHE A 60 7.31 -1.81 -21.39
N ALA A 61 6.77 -2.90 -21.92
CA ALA A 61 6.35 -2.99 -23.32
C ALA A 61 5.28 -1.93 -23.62
N TRP A 62 4.32 -1.73 -22.71
CA TRP A 62 3.32 -0.69 -22.86
C TRP A 62 3.90 0.72 -22.83
N GLY A 63 4.73 1.03 -21.83
CA GLY A 63 5.41 2.32 -21.76
C GLY A 63 6.23 2.60 -23.03
N PHE A 64 6.90 1.59 -23.58
CA PHE A 64 7.66 1.70 -24.81
C PHE A 64 6.78 1.96 -26.05
N VAL A 65 5.64 1.27 -26.18
CA VAL A 65 4.70 1.51 -27.29
C VAL A 65 4.15 2.94 -27.22
N ILE A 66 3.74 3.42 -26.04
CA ILE A 66 3.23 4.80 -25.85
C ILE A 66 4.32 5.82 -26.21
N LEU A 67 5.54 5.61 -25.71
CA LEU A 67 6.69 6.45 -26.03
C LEU A 67 6.91 6.55 -27.55
N ARG A 68 6.96 5.41 -28.22
CA ARG A 68 7.19 5.30 -29.66
C ARG A 68 6.07 5.97 -30.46
N GLU A 69 4.82 5.76 -30.03
CA GLU A 69 3.64 6.32 -30.66
C GLU A 69 3.58 7.86 -30.53
N VAL A 70 3.97 8.41 -29.38
CA VAL A 70 4.06 9.87 -29.19
C VAL A 70 5.25 10.48 -29.94
N GLN A 71 6.42 9.82 -29.92
CA GLN A 71 7.63 10.33 -30.58
C GLN A 71 7.66 10.10 -32.10
N ALA A 72 6.79 9.24 -32.65
CA ALA A 72 6.61 9.10 -34.10
C ALA A 72 6.20 10.42 -34.77
N GLU A 73 5.47 11.27 -34.05
CA GLU A 73 5.20 12.67 -34.39
C GLU A 73 5.82 13.58 -33.32
N SER A 74 7.14 13.48 -33.15
CA SER A 74 7.90 14.17 -32.11
C SER A 74 7.59 15.66 -32.05
N LEU A 75 6.85 16.14 -31.04
CA LEU A 75 6.46 17.56 -30.88
C LEU A 75 7.65 18.50 -30.57
N VAL A 76 8.83 17.94 -30.35
CA VAL A 76 10.06 18.62 -29.92
C VAL A 76 11.22 18.12 -30.77
N GLY A 77 12.17 19.02 -31.06
CA GLY A 77 13.36 18.73 -31.85
C GLY A 77 13.22 19.20 -33.31
N ASP A 78 14.14 18.76 -34.16
CA ASP A 78 14.35 19.36 -35.49
C ASP A 78 13.57 18.63 -36.60
N ARG A 79 12.94 17.50 -36.28
CA ARG A 79 12.13 16.69 -37.20
C ARG A 79 10.65 17.14 -37.22
N GLN A 80 10.44 18.44 -37.43
CA GLN A 80 9.11 19.07 -37.32
C GLN A 80 8.28 18.96 -38.60
N PHE A 81 7.67 17.81 -38.82
CA PHE A 81 6.83 17.56 -40.00
C PHE A 81 5.60 18.49 -40.10
N TRP A 82 5.04 18.96 -38.99
CA TRP A 82 3.84 19.81 -38.99
C TRP A 82 4.05 21.21 -39.57
N VAL A 83 5.30 21.64 -39.77
CA VAL A 83 5.63 22.92 -40.41
C VAL A 83 5.19 22.90 -41.88
N THR A 84 5.29 21.73 -42.52
CA THR A 84 4.95 21.56 -43.95
C THR A 84 3.54 20.98 -44.15
N ARG A 85 2.96 20.30 -43.15
CA ARG A 85 1.55 19.84 -43.17
C ARG A 85 0.86 20.05 -41.82
N PRO A 86 0.05 21.12 -41.64
CA PRO A 86 -0.57 21.42 -40.37
C PRO A 86 -1.67 20.40 -40.03
N TYR A 87 -1.45 19.60 -38.99
CA TYR A 87 -2.51 18.81 -38.36
C TYR A 87 -3.32 19.67 -37.39
N GLU A 88 -4.63 19.49 -37.37
CA GLU A 88 -5.47 19.98 -36.28
C GLU A 88 -5.13 19.21 -34.99
N TRP A 89 -4.63 19.91 -33.98
CA TRP A 89 -4.13 19.29 -32.75
C TRP A 89 -5.16 18.42 -32.04
N LYS A 90 -6.46 18.78 -32.09
CA LYS A 90 -7.56 18.00 -31.51
C LYS A 90 -7.69 16.62 -32.15
N LYS A 91 -7.57 16.55 -33.49
CA LYS A 91 -7.67 15.30 -34.25
C LYS A 91 -6.44 14.43 -34.05
N LEU A 92 -5.26 15.04 -33.92
CA LEU A 92 -4.03 14.31 -33.59
C LEU A 92 -4.13 13.70 -32.18
N LEU A 93 -4.45 14.51 -31.16
CA LEU A 93 -4.61 14.02 -29.80
C LEU A 93 -5.71 12.96 -29.69
N ALA A 94 -6.85 13.14 -30.36
CA ALA A 94 -7.91 12.14 -30.39
C ALA A 94 -7.46 10.81 -31.03
N ALA A 95 -6.63 10.86 -32.08
CA ALA A 95 -6.08 9.64 -32.69
C ALA A 95 -5.14 8.90 -31.71
N LYS A 96 -4.32 9.64 -30.95
CA LYS A 96 -3.42 9.06 -29.94
C LYS A 96 -4.17 8.44 -28.75
N LEU A 97 -5.19 9.14 -28.27
CA LEU A 97 -6.10 8.61 -27.24
C LEU A 97 -6.85 7.36 -27.73
N LEU A 98 -7.28 7.33 -28.99
CA LEU A 98 -7.91 6.15 -29.58
C LEU A 98 -6.94 4.97 -29.67
N PHE A 99 -5.67 5.23 -30.01
CA PHE A 99 -4.63 4.19 -30.02
C PHE A 99 -4.40 3.62 -28.62
N ALA A 100 -4.25 4.48 -27.61
CA ALA A 100 -4.13 4.07 -26.21
C ALA A 100 -5.35 3.23 -25.76
N LEU A 101 -6.55 3.67 -26.10
CA LEU A 101 -7.79 2.96 -25.74
C LEU A 101 -7.84 1.56 -26.38
N VAL A 102 -7.54 1.45 -27.67
CA VAL A 102 -7.67 0.18 -28.43
C VAL A 102 -6.59 -0.83 -28.08
N PHE A 103 -5.34 -0.40 -27.87
CA PHE A 103 -4.21 -1.33 -27.68
C PHE A 103 -3.75 -1.50 -26.24
N PHE A 104 -4.30 -0.72 -25.30
CA PHE A 104 -3.97 -0.83 -23.88
C PHE A 104 -5.21 -1.09 -23.04
N ASN A 105 -6.16 -0.15 -23.02
CA ASN A 105 -7.35 -0.29 -22.18
C ASN A 105 -8.21 -1.49 -22.56
N VAL A 106 -8.46 -1.72 -23.85
CA VAL A 106 -9.26 -2.86 -24.31
C VAL A 106 -8.58 -4.20 -23.99
N PRO A 107 -7.30 -4.46 -24.35
CA PRO A 107 -6.61 -5.69 -23.95
C PRO A 107 -6.52 -5.88 -22.44
N LEU A 108 -6.26 -4.81 -21.68
CA LEU A 108 -6.25 -4.85 -20.22
C LEU A 108 -7.64 -5.22 -19.66
N LEU A 109 -8.72 -4.62 -20.18
CA LEU A 109 -10.08 -4.93 -19.75
C LEU A 109 -10.42 -6.39 -20.07
N ILE A 110 -10.07 -6.88 -21.26
CA ILE A 110 -10.26 -8.29 -21.63
C ILE A 110 -9.47 -9.20 -20.69
N LEU A 111 -8.21 -8.87 -20.41
CA LEU A 111 -7.37 -9.59 -19.45
C LEU A 111 -8.04 -9.64 -18.08
N GLN A 112 -8.50 -8.51 -17.56
CA GLN A 112 -9.12 -8.42 -16.23
C GLN A 112 -10.44 -9.21 -16.17
N LEU A 113 -11.29 -9.11 -17.18
CA LEU A 113 -12.53 -9.89 -17.28
C LEU A 113 -12.23 -11.40 -17.34
N PHE A 114 -11.21 -11.79 -18.10
CA PHE A 114 -10.76 -13.17 -18.22
C PHE A 114 -10.23 -13.71 -16.89
N LEU A 115 -9.37 -12.95 -16.19
CA LEU A 115 -8.78 -13.36 -14.91
C LEU A 115 -9.82 -13.48 -13.80
N LEU A 116 -10.77 -12.54 -13.71
CA LEU A 116 -11.90 -12.65 -12.77
C LEU A 116 -12.68 -13.94 -13.01
N ARG A 117 -13.05 -14.21 -14.27
CA ARG A 117 -13.79 -15.42 -14.63
C ARG A 117 -12.98 -16.68 -14.38
N ALA A 118 -11.68 -16.67 -14.65
CA ALA A 118 -10.79 -17.81 -14.41
C ALA A 118 -10.61 -18.10 -12.92
N ALA A 119 -10.65 -17.07 -12.06
CA ALA A 119 -10.63 -17.21 -10.60
C ALA A 119 -12.00 -17.59 -10.00
N GLY A 120 -13.06 -17.66 -10.82
CA GLY A 120 -14.41 -18.06 -10.38
C GLY A 120 -15.30 -16.90 -9.93
N TYR A 121 -14.92 -15.65 -10.21
CA TYR A 121 -15.70 -14.45 -9.90
C TYR A 121 -16.53 -14.01 -11.12
N PRO A 122 -17.85 -13.73 -10.95
CA PRO A 122 -18.69 -13.25 -12.06
C PRO A 122 -18.34 -11.79 -12.39
N PRO A 123 -17.83 -11.47 -13.60
CA PRO A 123 -17.33 -10.13 -13.91
C PRO A 123 -18.39 -9.02 -13.88
N THR A 124 -19.67 -9.37 -14.04
CA THR A 124 -20.80 -8.44 -14.09
C THR A 124 -21.04 -7.70 -12.78
N LEU A 125 -20.60 -8.26 -11.64
CA LEU A 125 -20.74 -7.62 -10.33
C LEU A 125 -19.68 -6.52 -10.10
N TYR A 126 -18.58 -6.54 -10.85
CA TYR A 126 -17.40 -5.71 -10.60
C TYR A 126 -17.15 -4.63 -11.67
N VAL A 127 -18.14 -4.35 -12.52
CA VAL A 127 -17.98 -3.40 -13.65
C VAL A 127 -17.47 -2.04 -13.18
N ARG A 128 -18.02 -1.51 -12.07
CA ARG A 128 -17.59 -0.22 -11.51
C ARG A 128 -16.12 -0.23 -11.10
N GLY A 129 -15.68 -1.28 -10.42
CA GLY A 129 -14.29 -1.44 -10.00
C GLY A 129 -13.33 -1.67 -11.16
N LEU A 130 -13.76 -2.38 -12.20
CA LEU A 130 -12.99 -2.53 -13.44
C LEU A 130 -12.80 -1.19 -14.16
N LEU A 131 -13.86 -0.37 -14.27
CA LEU A 131 -13.75 0.97 -14.83
C LEU A 131 -12.82 1.88 -13.98
N TRP A 132 -12.87 1.73 -12.65
CA TRP A 132 -11.94 2.40 -11.76
C TRP A 132 -10.49 1.96 -12.03
N LEU A 133 -10.22 0.66 -12.23
CA LEU A 133 -8.90 0.17 -12.61
C LEU A 133 -8.44 0.74 -13.96
N GLN A 134 -9.34 0.82 -14.95
CA GLN A 134 -9.00 1.44 -16.25
C GLN A 134 -8.59 2.91 -16.07
N LEU A 135 -9.32 3.65 -15.25
CA LEU A 135 -8.96 5.03 -14.91
C LEU A 135 -7.60 5.11 -14.22
N LEU A 136 -7.34 4.25 -13.22
CA LEU A 136 -6.06 4.21 -12.52
C LEU A 136 -4.90 3.98 -13.49
N TRP A 137 -4.99 3.01 -14.40
CA TRP A 137 -3.93 2.75 -15.39
C TRP A 137 -3.71 3.91 -16.36
N VAL A 138 -4.77 4.64 -16.74
CA VAL A 138 -4.63 5.87 -17.54
C VAL A 138 -3.87 6.93 -16.76
N LEU A 139 -4.21 7.13 -15.49
CA LEU A 139 -3.62 8.17 -14.64
C LEU A 139 -2.18 7.86 -14.21
N THR A 140 -1.84 6.60 -13.97
CA THR A 140 -0.54 6.21 -13.41
C THR A 140 0.49 5.75 -14.45
N LEU A 141 0.05 5.25 -15.61
CA LEU A 141 0.96 4.81 -16.68
C LEU A 141 0.82 5.67 -17.94
N VAL A 142 -0.38 5.72 -18.53
CA VAL A 142 -0.55 6.33 -19.86
C VAL A 142 -0.23 7.82 -19.83
N LEU A 143 -0.81 8.55 -18.88
CA LEU A 143 -0.66 9.99 -18.76
C LEU A 143 0.80 10.40 -18.45
N PRO A 144 1.49 9.84 -17.45
CA PRO A 144 2.87 10.23 -17.16
C PRO A 144 3.84 9.89 -18.29
N VAL A 145 3.72 8.69 -18.89
CA VAL A 145 4.57 8.28 -20.02
C VAL A 145 4.33 9.18 -21.22
N ALA A 146 3.06 9.43 -21.59
CA ALA A 146 2.73 10.31 -22.70
C ALA A 146 3.22 11.75 -22.45
N ALA A 147 2.97 12.30 -21.26
CA ALA A 147 3.41 13.64 -20.90
C ALA A 147 4.94 13.78 -20.99
N LEU A 148 5.70 12.80 -20.46
CA LEU A 148 7.16 12.80 -20.56
C LEU A 148 7.66 12.59 -22.00
N ALA A 149 6.98 11.75 -22.78
CA ALA A 149 7.28 11.54 -24.19
C ALA A 149 7.06 12.82 -25.02
N THR A 150 6.07 13.65 -24.68
CA THR A 150 5.81 14.92 -25.40
C THR A 150 6.87 16.00 -25.16
N VAL A 151 7.71 15.90 -24.12
CA VAL A 151 8.76 16.90 -23.81
C VAL A 151 10.18 16.43 -24.14
N THR A 152 10.31 15.18 -24.59
CA THR A 152 11.56 14.54 -24.97
C THR A 152 11.64 14.37 -26.48
N ALA A 153 12.80 14.65 -27.08
CA ALA A 153 12.97 14.59 -28.53
C ALA A 153 13.41 13.20 -29.02
N SER A 154 13.90 12.34 -28.12
CA SER A 154 14.40 11.00 -28.47
C SER A 154 14.19 10.00 -27.34
N ILE A 155 14.32 8.71 -27.68
CA ILE A 155 14.25 7.61 -26.71
C ILE A 155 15.35 7.75 -25.65
N GLY A 156 16.57 8.14 -26.04
CA GLY A 156 17.68 8.34 -25.09
C GLY A 156 17.37 9.42 -24.05
N GLN A 157 16.81 10.56 -24.47
CA GLN A 157 16.38 11.61 -23.54
C GLN A 157 15.26 11.14 -22.60
N PHE A 158 14.33 10.35 -23.11
CA PHE A 158 13.26 9.76 -22.29
C PHE A 158 13.82 8.81 -21.24
N VAL A 159 14.73 7.90 -21.62
CA VAL A 159 15.35 6.94 -20.69
C VAL A 159 16.12 7.68 -19.59
N VAL A 160 16.91 8.70 -19.93
CA VAL A 160 17.63 9.51 -18.93
C VAL A 160 16.64 10.22 -17.99
N ALA A 161 15.54 10.77 -18.50
CA ALA A 161 14.54 11.42 -17.67
C ALA A 161 13.82 10.44 -16.73
N VAL A 162 13.49 9.24 -17.21
CA VAL A 162 12.91 8.16 -16.41
C VAL A 162 13.89 7.72 -15.32
N LEU A 163 15.16 7.48 -15.66
CA LEU A 163 16.19 7.12 -14.68
C LEU A 163 16.38 8.22 -13.61
N GLY A 164 16.40 9.49 -14.04
CA GLY A 164 16.45 10.62 -13.11
C GLY A 164 15.25 10.64 -12.17
N LEU A 165 14.04 10.38 -12.67
CA LEU A 165 12.84 10.30 -11.84
C LEU A 165 12.87 9.10 -10.88
N PHE A 166 13.30 7.93 -11.34
CA PHE A 166 13.42 6.73 -10.50
C PHE A 166 14.50 6.83 -9.41
N LEU A 167 15.57 7.59 -9.66
CA LEU A 167 16.67 7.75 -8.69
C LEU A 167 16.45 8.93 -7.75
N LEU A 168 16.08 10.11 -8.29
CA LEU A 168 16.00 11.35 -7.52
C LEU A 168 14.70 11.45 -6.73
N LEU A 169 13.56 11.05 -7.31
CA LEU A 169 12.26 11.25 -6.65
C LEU A 169 12.14 10.44 -5.36
N PRO A 170 12.45 9.13 -5.31
CA PRO A 170 12.38 8.37 -4.05
C PRO A 170 13.41 8.87 -3.03
N TYR A 171 14.60 9.28 -3.48
CA TYR A 171 15.61 9.85 -2.59
C TYR A 171 15.13 11.14 -1.93
N VAL A 172 14.56 12.07 -2.71
CA VAL A 172 14.00 13.33 -2.20
C VAL A 172 12.80 13.07 -1.28
N LEU A 173 11.88 12.19 -1.67
CA LEU A 173 10.72 11.84 -0.86
C LEU A 173 11.12 11.15 0.45
N GLY A 174 12.12 10.26 0.42
CA GLY A 174 12.68 9.63 1.62
C GLY A 174 13.30 10.65 2.56
N ALA A 175 14.14 11.56 2.05
CA ALA A 175 14.71 12.65 2.84
C ALA A 175 13.62 13.55 3.44
N VAL A 176 12.56 13.88 2.69
CA VAL A 176 11.43 14.67 3.21
C VAL A 176 10.68 13.91 4.31
N HIS A 177 10.50 12.60 4.17
CA HIS A 177 9.87 11.77 5.18
C HIS A 177 10.70 11.71 6.47
N GLU A 178 12.03 11.70 6.38
CA GLU A 178 12.92 11.83 7.55
C GLU A 178 12.81 13.20 8.22
N LEU A 179 12.65 14.28 7.45
CA LEU A 179 12.46 15.63 8.00
C LEU A 179 11.07 15.82 8.63
N VAL A 180 10.05 15.12 8.14
CA VAL A 180 8.65 15.27 8.58
C VAL A 180 8.04 13.90 8.86
N PRO A 181 8.49 13.20 9.93
CA PRO A 181 8.00 11.86 10.24
C PRO A 181 6.50 11.85 10.60
N ALA A 182 5.95 13.01 10.96
CA ALA A 182 4.53 13.20 11.28
C ALA A 182 3.60 12.92 10.08
N ALA A 183 4.12 12.96 8.85
CA ALA A 183 3.37 12.59 7.65
C ALA A 183 2.97 11.10 7.64
N GLY A 184 3.70 10.25 8.37
CA GLY A 184 3.42 8.82 8.47
C GLY A 184 2.29 8.44 9.44
N VAL A 185 1.70 9.39 10.17
CA VAL A 185 0.62 9.10 11.13
C VAL A 185 -0.68 8.78 10.41
N SER A 186 -1.26 7.62 10.72
CA SER A 186 -2.46 7.14 10.04
C SER A 186 -3.69 8.00 10.35
N GLY A 187 -4.64 8.10 9.41
CA GLY A 187 -5.89 8.85 9.59
C GLY A 187 -5.81 10.38 9.42
N ILE A 188 -4.63 10.93 9.11
CA ILE A 188 -4.40 12.38 8.95
C ILE A 188 -4.42 12.80 7.47
N SER A 189 -4.45 11.83 6.56
CA SER A 189 -4.02 11.95 5.17
C SER A 189 -5.06 12.45 4.15
N SER A 190 -6.25 12.89 4.55
CA SER A 190 -7.30 13.18 3.56
C SER A 190 -7.04 14.42 2.69
N VAL A 191 -6.31 15.44 3.19
CA VAL A 191 -6.03 16.66 2.42
C VAL A 191 -4.68 16.60 1.67
N PRO A 192 -3.53 16.29 2.31
CA PRO A 192 -2.24 16.22 1.61
C PRO A 192 -2.19 15.08 0.58
N GLY A 193 -2.68 13.88 0.92
CA GLY A 193 -2.64 12.72 0.02
C GLY A 193 -3.48 12.90 -1.24
N SER A 194 -4.56 13.69 -1.18
CA SER A 194 -5.35 14.03 -2.36
C SER A 194 -4.60 14.99 -3.29
N LEU A 195 -3.88 15.97 -2.73
CA LEU A 195 -3.07 16.92 -3.51
C LEU A 195 -1.84 16.26 -4.12
N GLU A 196 -1.22 15.32 -3.42
CA GLU A 196 -0.11 14.50 -3.92
C GLU A 196 -0.49 13.69 -5.17
N PHE A 197 -1.76 13.26 -5.29
CA PHE A 197 -2.26 12.59 -6.48
C PHE A 197 -2.73 13.57 -7.56
N LEU A 198 -3.46 14.64 -7.17
CA LEU A 198 -4.05 15.59 -8.11
C LEU A 198 -3.00 16.47 -8.80
N VAL A 199 -1.89 16.83 -8.14
CA VAL A 199 -0.85 17.69 -8.71
C VAL A 199 -0.11 17.02 -9.88
N PRO A 200 0.39 15.76 -9.77
CA PRO A 200 0.99 15.04 -10.89
C PRO A 200 0.01 14.82 -12.04
N VAL A 201 -1.23 14.44 -11.74
CA VAL A 201 -2.28 14.23 -12.75
C VAL A 201 -2.60 15.54 -13.49
N GLY A 202 -2.84 16.62 -12.74
CA GLY A 202 -3.11 17.94 -13.30
C GLY A 202 -1.95 18.45 -14.16
N THR A 203 -0.71 18.28 -13.69
CA THR A 203 0.50 18.63 -14.44
C THR A 203 0.62 17.81 -15.72
N GLY A 204 0.40 16.50 -15.67
CA GLY A 204 0.44 15.63 -16.85
C GLY A 204 -0.56 16.07 -17.92
N VAL A 205 -1.81 16.34 -17.52
CA VAL A 205 -2.85 16.83 -18.44
C VAL A 205 -2.47 18.19 -19.02
N ALA A 206 -2.03 19.13 -18.17
CA ALA A 206 -1.63 20.47 -18.60
C ALA A 206 -0.47 20.43 -19.60
N VAL A 207 0.56 19.61 -19.34
CA VAL A 207 1.70 19.42 -20.24
C VAL A 207 1.27 18.87 -21.59
N VAL A 208 0.47 17.80 -21.61
CA VAL A 208 -0.02 17.21 -22.87
C VAL A 208 -0.82 18.26 -23.65
N LEU A 209 -1.75 18.95 -23.01
CA LEU A 209 -2.56 19.98 -23.67
C LEU A 209 -1.70 21.15 -24.18
N LEU A 210 -0.72 21.63 -23.40
CA LEU A 210 0.18 22.71 -23.81
C LEU A 210 1.08 22.29 -24.97
N GLN A 211 1.60 21.07 -24.97
CA GLN A 211 2.43 20.56 -26.07
C GLN A 211 1.62 20.38 -27.36
N TYR A 212 0.40 19.84 -27.29
CA TYR A 212 -0.43 19.66 -28.49
C TYR A 212 -1.00 20.97 -29.03
N SER A 213 -1.42 21.90 -28.16
CA SER A 213 -2.05 23.16 -28.57
C SER A 213 -1.06 24.26 -28.92
N ARG A 214 -0.06 24.50 -28.06
CA ARG A 214 0.86 25.64 -28.13
C ARG A 214 2.29 25.23 -28.49
N ARG A 215 2.63 23.94 -28.44
CA ARG A 215 3.96 23.38 -28.77
C ARG A 215 5.11 24.05 -28.00
N SER A 216 4.82 24.50 -26.78
CA SER A 216 5.75 25.29 -25.96
C SER A 216 6.54 24.41 -24.99
N THR A 217 7.61 23.79 -25.49
CA THR A 217 8.42 22.84 -24.72
C THR A 217 9.04 23.46 -23.46
N ALA A 218 9.48 24.72 -23.52
CA ALA A 218 10.07 25.39 -22.36
C ALA A 218 9.09 25.51 -21.19
N ARG A 219 7.84 25.92 -21.47
CA ARG A 219 6.78 26.02 -20.44
C ARG A 219 6.41 24.65 -19.91
N SER A 220 6.30 23.65 -20.77
CA SER A 220 5.97 22.27 -20.39
C SER A 220 7.06 21.64 -19.49
N ARG A 221 8.35 21.87 -19.80
CA ARG A 221 9.47 21.42 -18.95
C ARG A 221 9.50 22.15 -17.62
N LEU A 222 9.24 23.46 -17.61
CA LEU A 222 9.15 24.24 -16.38
C LEU A 222 8.03 23.74 -15.47
N LEU A 223 6.87 23.36 -16.03
CA LEU A 223 5.77 22.78 -15.27
C LEU A 223 6.14 21.44 -14.62
N PHE A 224 6.88 20.57 -15.33
CA PHE A 224 7.36 19.31 -14.75
C PHE A 224 8.31 19.54 -13.57
N VAL A 225 9.30 20.42 -13.74
CA VAL A 225 10.24 20.76 -12.67
C VAL A 225 9.49 21.41 -11.50
N GLY A 226 8.57 22.33 -11.78
CA GLY A 226 7.72 22.96 -10.79
C GLY A 226 6.91 21.95 -9.99
N ALA A 227 6.25 20.99 -10.65
CA ALA A 227 5.48 19.95 -9.97
C ALA A 227 6.36 19.04 -9.10
N ALA A 228 7.55 18.65 -9.60
CA ALA A 228 8.50 17.85 -8.85
C ALA A 228 9.03 18.55 -7.58
N VAL A 229 9.03 19.88 -7.56
CA VAL A 229 9.39 20.70 -6.38
C VAL A 229 8.17 20.97 -5.49
N VAL A 230 7.00 21.22 -6.07
CA VAL A 230 5.77 21.55 -5.31
C VAL A 230 5.30 20.38 -4.46
N VAL A 231 5.36 19.14 -4.96
CA VAL A 231 4.94 17.96 -4.19
C VAL A 231 5.70 17.81 -2.86
N PRO A 232 7.05 17.77 -2.82
CA PRO A 232 7.77 17.71 -1.55
C PRO A 232 7.58 18.98 -0.71
N LEU A 233 7.41 20.16 -1.32
CA LEU A 233 7.11 21.39 -0.57
C LEU A 233 5.74 21.34 0.12
N ILE A 234 4.71 20.74 -0.49
CA ILE A 234 3.41 20.55 0.14
C ILE A 234 3.59 19.73 1.42
N VAL A 235 4.35 18.64 1.36
CA VAL A 235 4.63 17.80 2.54
C VAL A 235 5.38 18.63 3.61
N LEU A 236 6.41 19.39 3.23
CA LEU A 236 7.21 20.18 4.17
C LEU A 236 6.43 21.32 4.86
N VAL A 237 5.54 21.99 4.15
CA VAL A 237 4.80 23.17 4.66
C VAL A 237 3.49 22.77 5.37
N THR A 238 3.04 21.52 5.22
CA THR A 238 1.80 21.05 5.84
C THR A 238 1.93 21.05 7.37
N PRO A 239 1.04 21.76 8.11
CA PRO A 239 1.08 21.80 9.57
C PRO A 239 0.50 20.52 10.19
N TYR A 240 1.21 19.39 10.05
CA TYR A 240 0.75 18.08 10.51
C TYR A 240 0.26 18.08 11.94
N LYS A 241 0.98 18.73 12.86
CA LYS A 241 0.61 18.84 14.28
C LYS A 241 -0.84 19.28 14.49
N MET A 242 -1.31 20.29 13.76
CA MET A 242 -2.68 20.81 13.86
C MET A 242 -3.71 19.78 13.36
N PHE A 243 -3.38 19.08 12.26
CA PHE A 243 -4.24 18.02 11.75
C PHE A 243 -4.30 16.82 12.71
N ILE A 244 -3.17 16.47 13.36
CA ILE A 244 -3.12 15.41 14.38
C ILE A 244 -3.98 15.78 15.58
N GLU A 245 -3.86 16.99 16.11
CA GLU A 245 -4.66 17.46 17.25
C GLU A 245 -6.17 17.50 16.93
N ARG A 246 -6.54 17.77 15.67
CA ARG A 246 -7.92 17.72 15.22
C ARG A 246 -8.43 16.29 15.02
N ALA A 247 -7.59 15.39 14.50
CA ALA A 247 -7.94 13.99 14.25
C ALA A 247 -7.97 13.16 15.54
N TYR A 248 -7.11 13.50 16.51
CA TYR A 248 -6.96 12.84 17.80
C TYR A 248 -7.17 13.85 18.94
N PRO A 249 -8.42 14.23 19.23
CA PRO A 249 -8.73 15.16 20.31
C PRO A 249 -8.37 14.56 21.68
N GLN A 250 -8.07 15.44 22.63
CA GLN A 250 -7.96 15.05 24.04
C GLN A 250 -9.34 14.60 24.55
N PRO A 251 -9.41 13.54 25.38
CA PRO A 251 -10.63 13.14 26.06
C PRO A 251 -11.20 14.30 26.87
N LYS A 252 -12.51 14.57 26.79
CA LYS A 252 -13.14 15.59 27.64
C LYS A 252 -13.12 15.15 29.11
N ALA A 253 -12.91 16.09 30.03
CA ALA A 253 -12.96 15.80 31.47
C ALA A 253 -14.31 15.17 31.84
N GLY A 254 -14.29 13.96 32.41
CA GLY A 254 -15.49 13.18 32.75
C GLY A 254 -15.99 12.24 31.64
N GLN A 255 -15.39 12.25 30.45
CA GLN A 255 -15.69 11.26 29.41
C GLN A 255 -14.98 9.94 29.74
N GLN A 256 -15.77 8.91 30.06
CA GLN A 256 -15.25 7.58 30.34
C GLN A 256 -14.75 6.99 29.01
N LEU A 257 -13.43 6.99 28.82
CA LEU A 257 -12.80 6.34 27.66
C LEU A 257 -13.09 4.83 27.71
N THR A 258 -13.44 4.27 26.56
CA THR A 258 -13.59 2.82 26.41
C THR A 258 -12.27 2.10 26.70
N VAL A 259 -11.12 2.77 26.55
CA VAL A 259 -9.80 2.26 26.93
C VAL A 259 -9.02 3.40 27.60
N GLN A 260 -8.83 3.34 28.92
CA GLN A 260 -7.83 4.16 29.61
C GLN A 260 -6.47 3.44 29.52
N LEU A 261 -5.35 4.17 29.55
CA LEU A 261 -3.99 3.58 29.54
C LEU A 261 -3.65 2.78 30.81
N ALA A 262 -4.51 2.83 31.84
CA ALA A 262 -4.70 1.66 32.68
C ALA A 262 -5.54 0.70 31.84
N PHE A 263 -4.88 -0.12 31.01
CA PHE A 263 -5.53 -1.08 30.14
C PHE A 263 -6.63 -1.76 30.95
N ASP A 264 -7.88 -1.47 30.62
CA ASP A 264 -9.01 -2.22 31.12
C ASP A 264 -9.29 -3.26 30.03
N PRO A 265 -8.56 -4.40 30.02
CA PRO A 265 -8.78 -5.44 29.04
C PRO A 265 -10.24 -5.88 29.07
N ALA A 266 -10.98 -5.70 30.17
CA ALA A 266 -12.40 -6.04 30.23
C ALA A 266 -13.27 -5.21 29.28
N LYS A 267 -12.91 -3.96 28.95
CA LYS A 267 -13.67 -3.12 27.99
C LYS A 267 -13.31 -3.36 26.53
N LEU A 268 -12.08 -3.79 26.24
CA LEU A 268 -11.67 -4.21 24.89
C LEU A 268 -12.09 -5.65 24.63
N ALA A 269 -12.04 -6.51 25.65
CA ALA A 269 -12.47 -7.91 25.62
C ALA A 269 -13.99 -8.07 25.74
N SER A 270 -14.74 -7.05 26.20
CA SER A 270 -16.21 -7.11 26.18
C SER A 270 -16.78 -7.16 24.76
N HIS A 271 -15.97 -6.81 23.75
CA HIS A 271 -16.30 -6.94 22.34
C HIS A 271 -15.32 -7.92 21.67
N GLU A 272 -15.71 -9.18 21.54
CA GLU A 272 -14.93 -10.17 20.77
C GLU A 272 -14.62 -9.61 19.36
N GLY A 273 -13.32 -9.54 19.02
CA GLY A 273 -12.87 -9.01 17.73
C GLY A 273 -12.49 -7.53 17.68
N GLY A 274 -12.52 -6.83 18.82
CA GLY A 274 -11.98 -5.48 18.93
C GLY A 274 -10.45 -5.45 18.91
N PHE A 275 -9.89 -4.46 18.23
CA PHE A 275 -8.47 -4.13 18.34
C PHE A 275 -8.28 -2.61 18.45
N LEU A 276 -7.09 -2.20 18.86
CA LEU A 276 -6.72 -0.79 18.98
C LEU A 276 -5.49 -0.51 18.13
N GLU A 277 -5.65 0.26 17.06
CA GLU A 277 -4.54 0.70 16.22
C GLU A 277 -3.81 1.84 16.92
N MET A 278 -2.49 1.70 17.11
CA MET A 278 -1.61 2.80 17.46
C MET A 278 -1.24 3.52 16.16
N ALA A 279 -2.01 4.54 15.81
CA ALA A 279 -1.86 5.27 14.56
C ALA A 279 -0.64 6.20 14.54
N GLY A 280 -0.23 6.69 15.71
CA GLY A 280 0.92 7.56 15.88
C GLY A 280 1.43 7.63 17.31
N LEU A 281 2.69 8.01 17.45
CA LEU A 281 3.41 8.13 18.70
C LEU A 281 4.14 9.48 18.77
N LEU A 282 4.28 10.01 19.97
CA LEU A 282 5.15 11.12 20.30
C LEU A 282 5.77 10.88 21.66
N GLU A 283 7.10 10.82 21.70
CA GLU A 283 7.88 10.61 22.90
C GLU A 283 8.59 11.91 23.28
N ARG A 284 8.59 12.23 24.58
CA ARG A 284 9.35 13.33 25.16
C ARG A 284 10.13 12.83 26.37
N ILE A 285 11.45 13.03 26.35
CA ILE A 285 12.36 12.63 27.43
C ILE A 285 12.89 13.89 28.12
N GLN A 286 12.75 13.95 29.43
CA GLN A 286 13.28 15.02 30.27
C GLN A 286 14.34 14.45 31.20
N ALA A 287 15.58 14.92 31.08
CA ALA A 287 16.67 14.55 31.97
C ALA A 287 17.04 15.75 32.86
N PRO A 288 17.50 15.52 34.11
CA PRO A 288 17.93 16.60 34.98
C PRO A 288 19.08 17.40 34.36
N GLY A 289 18.90 18.71 34.20
CA GLY A 289 19.94 19.61 33.70
C GLY A 289 20.17 19.62 32.18
N GLU A 290 19.42 18.82 31.41
CA GLU A 290 19.47 18.80 29.94
C GLU A 290 18.16 19.35 29.35
N PRO A 291 18.21 19.94 28.14
CA PRO A 291 16.99 20.32 27.42
C PRO A 291 16.12 19.08 27.12
N PRO A 292 14.79 19.23 27.12
CA PRO A 292 13.88 18.13 26.82
C PRO A 292 14.08 17.65 25.37
N TRP A 293 14.23 16.34 25.19
CA TRP A 293 14.25 15.71 23.88
C TRP A 293 12.84 15.32 23.45
N SER A 294 12.55 15.41 22.16
CA SER A 294 11.26 15.04 21.58
C SER A 294 11.50 14.37 20.23
N SER A 295 10.85 13.23 19.99
CA SER A 295 10.84 12.58 18.67
C SER A 295 10.01 13.36 17.65
N GLY A 296 8.99 14.07 18.14
CA GLY A 296 7.92 14.60 17.29
C GLY A 296 6.87 13.53 17.03
N TRP A 297 5.81 13.86 16.31
CA TRP A 297 4.85 12.82 15.93
C TRP A 297 5.46 11.96 14.82
N HIS A 298 5.32 10.65 14.93
CA HIS A 298 5.61 9.72 13.85
C HIS A 298 4.56 8.61 13.78
N GLY A 299 4.46 7.95 12.62
CA GLY A 299 3.54 6.84 12.42
C GLY A 299 3.75 5.71 13.42
N GLY A 300 2.66 5.08 13.83
CA GLY A 300 2.71 3.82 14.57
C GLY A 300 2.46 2.64 13.64
N ASP A 301 3.07 1.50 13.95
CA ASP A 301 3.04 0.27 13.14
C ASP A 301 2.49 -0.91 13.94
N ARG A 302 1.68 -0.64 14.97
CA ARG A 302 1.25 -1.62 15.95
C ARG A 302 -0.25 -1.65 16.13
N VAL A 303 -0.75 -2.86 16.27
CA VAL A 303 -2.14 -3.17 16.65
C VAL A 303 -2.10 -3.84 18.02
N LEU A 304 -2.86 -3.30 18.96
CA LEU A 304 -3.03 -3.84 20.29
C LEU A 304 -4.30 -4.71 20.33
N LEU A 305 -4.16 -5.91 20.90
CA LEU A 305 -5.21 -6.92 20.96
C LEU A 305 -5.72 -7.06 22.40
N ALA A 306 -7.01 -7.36 22.57
CA ALA A 306 -7.68 -7.36 23.88
C ALA A 306 -7.06 -8.31 24.92
N ASN A 307 -6.52 -9.46 24.50
CA ASN A 307 -5.99 -10.47 25.42
C ASN A 307 -4.52 -10.25 25.81
N ARG A 308 -3.87 -9.23 25.23
CA ARG A 308 -2.44 -9.02 25.39
C ARG A 308 -2.18 -8.09 26.58
N GLU A 309 -1.68 -8.67 27.67
CA GLU A 309 -1.34 -7.93 28.91
C GLU A 309 -0.11 -7.04 28.79
N ARG A 310 0.75 -7.24 27.78
CA ARG A 310 1.96 -6.43 27.60
C ARG A 310 2.28 -6.19 26.14
N SER A 311 2.63 -4.96 25.80
CA SER A 311 3.11 -4.60 24.46
C SER A 311 4.51 -4.01 24.53
N GLN A 312 5.38 -4.39 23.60
CA GLN A 312 6.70 -3.78 23.46
C GLN A 312 6.58 -2.56 22.54
N ILE A 313 7.20 -1.45 22.96
CA ILE A 313 7.40 -0.27 22.13
C ILE A 313 8.90 -0.03 22.03
N ASP A 314 9.36 0.10 20.79
CA ASP A 314 10.74 0.41 20.48
C ASP A 314 10.85 1.92 20.26
N ILE A 315 11.71 2.57 21.04
CA ILE A 315 11.96 4.01 20.97
C ILE A 315 13.37 4.20 20.42
N SER A 316 13.47 4.91 19.30
CA SER A 316 14.73 5.27 18.68
C SER A 316 15.09 6.70 19.07
N ILE A 317 16.31 6.89 19.59
CA ILE A 317 16.82 8.18 20.07
C ILE A 317 18.16 8.49 19.42
N ASP A 318 18.44 9.79 19.30
CA ASP A 318 19.77 10.26 18.88
C ASP A 318 20.85 9.69 19.81
N ARG A 319 21.89 9.14 19.19
CA ARG A 319 23.03 8.56 19.90
C ARG A 319 23.74 9.58 20.78
N GLY A 320 23.86 10.83 20.33
CA GLY A 320 24.51 11.89 21.11
C GLY A 320 23.77 12.19 22.42
N PHE A 321 22.45 12.32 22.34
CA PHE A 321 21.56 12.49 23.48
C PHE A 321 21.60 11.27 24.41
N PHE A 322 21.48 10.06 23.85
CA PHE A 322 21.56 8.82 24.63
C PHE A 322 22.83 8.75 25.49
N GLU A 323 24.00 8.97 24.91
CA GLU A 323 25.27 8.88 25.64
C GLU A 323 25.36 9.87 26.81
N ARG A 324 24.72 11.05 26.70
CA ARG A 324 24.68 12.04 27.80
C ARG A 324 23.75 11.61 28.93
N VAL A 325 22.59 11.03 28.61
CA VAL A 325 21.53 10.76 29.60
C VAL A 325 21.39 9.29 30.01
N ARG A 326 22.16 8.37 29.41
CA ARG A 326 21.99 6.91 29.58
C ARG A 326 21.94 6.44 31.02
N SER A 327 22.74 7.05 31.90
CA SER A 327 22.84 6.68 33.32
C SER A 327 22.03 7.57 34.26
N ALA A 328 21.44 8.65 33.73
CA ALA A 328 20.64 9.60 34.52
C ALA A 328 19.20 9.10 34.67
N PRO A 329 18.53 9.41 35.80
CA PRO A 329 17.10 9.15 35.94
C PRO A 329 16.33 10.15 35.08
N VAL A 330 15.69 9.68 34.00
CA VAL A 330 14.90 10.52 33.09
C VAL A 330 13.40 10.33 33.32
N LYS A 331 12.62 11.36 32.98
CA LYS A 331 11.16 11.29 32.88
C LYS A 331 10.76 11.13 31.42
N LEU A 332 10.04 10.06 31.12
CA LEU A 332 9.54 9.77 29.78
C LEU A 332 8.04 10.04 29.73
N HIS A 333 7.64 10.90 28.80
CA HIS A 333 6.24 11.18 28.48
C HIS A 333 5.95 10.65 27.08
N ILE A 334 5.02 9.71 26.96
CA ILE A 334 4.60 9.13 25.68
C ILE A 334 3.16 9.55 25.42
N THR A 335 2.92 10.10 24.24
CA THR A 335 1.59 10.45 23.74
C THR A 335 1.22 9.51 22.61
N PHE A 336 0.04 8.90 22.72
CA PHE A 336 -0.48 7.96 21.73
C PHE A 336 -1.62 8.59 20.94
N GLY A 337 -1.60 8.41 19.62
CA GLY A 337 -2.76 8.57 18.75
C GLY A 337 -3.44 7.21 18.59
N LEU A 338 -4.60 7.05 19.21
CA LEU A 338 -5.29 5.77 19.29
C LEU A 338 -6.54 5.76 18.40
N ALA A 339 -6.68 4.70 17.61
CA ALA A 339 -7.82 4.45 16.75
C ALA A 339 -8.43 3.09 17.12
N PRO A 340 -9.43 3.04 18.02
CA PRO A 340 -10.15 1.81 18.31
C PRO A 340 -10.89 1.34 17.07
N ALA A 341 -10.93 0.03 16.86
CA ALA A 341 -11.66 -0.60 15.78
C ALA A 341 -12.50 -1.74 16.35
N HIS A 342 -13.80 -1.65 16.09
CA HIS A 342 -14.78 -2.67 16.47
C HIS A 342 -15.36 -3.27 15.20
N SER A 343 -15.45 -4.60 15.15
CA SER A 343 -16.08 -5.29 14.04
C SER A 343 -17.59 -5.28 14.21
N ARG A 344 -18.33 -4.94 13.15
CA ARG A 344 -19.81 -5.07 13.11
C ARG A 344 -20.25 -6.46 12.68
N GLU A 345 -19.38 -7.20 12.02
CA GLU A 345 -19.70 -8.49 11.41
C GLU A 345 -18.64 -9.53 11.74
N MET A 346 -19.07 -10.53 12.52
CA MET A 346 -18.31 -11.69 12.88
C MET A 346 -18.86 -12.91 12.13
N THR A 347 -18.00 -13.61 11.41
CA THR A 347 -18.37 -14.84 10.70
C THR A 347 -17.49 -16.00 11.16
N HIS A 348 -18.12 -17.11 11.54
CA HIS A 348 -17.40 -18.35 11.81
C HIS A 348 -17.30 -19.20 10.54
N ILE A 349 -16.10 -19.68 10.26
CA ILE A 349 -15.85 -20.61 9.15
C ILE A 349 -15.04 -21.79 9.67
N VAL A 350 -15.12 -22.93 9.00
CA VAL A 350 -14.24 -24.07 9.29
C VAL A 350 -13.31 -24.25 8.11
N THR A 351 -12.00 -24.29 8.38
CA THR A 351 -11.00 -24.50 7.32
C THR A 351 -11.21 -25.85 6.67
N GLN A 352 -10.99 -25.93 5.35
CA GLN A 352 -11.11 -27.17 4.60
C GLN A 352 -9.76 -27.51 3.97
N ALA A 353 -9.54 -28.81 3.71
CA ALA A 353 -8.33 -29.26 3.02
C ALA A 353 -8.29 -28.73 1.57
N GLY A 354 -9.47 -28.60 0.96
CA GLY A 354 -9.65 -27.92 -0.33
C GLY A 354 -10.00 -26.44 -0.19
N PRO A 355 -10.30 -25.76 -1.30
CA PRO A 355 -10.70 -24.36 -1.30
C PRO A 355 -11.99 -24.13 -0.48
N PHE A 356 -11.98 -23.12 0.39
CA PHE A 356 -13.14 -22.71 1.19
C PHE A 356 -13.42 -21.21 1.03
N ALA A 357 -14.67 -20.82 1.25
CA ALA A 357 -15.11 -19.43 1.15
C ALA A 357 -14.83 -18.66 2.45
N VAL A 358 -14.51 -17.37 2.31
CA VAL A 358 -14.38 -16.42 3.42
C VAL A 358 -15.24 -15.18 3.17
N PRO A 359 -15.54 -14.37 4.21
CA PRO A 359 -16.29 -13.12 4.04
C PRO A 359 -15.69 -12.19 2.98
N GLY A 360 -16.53 -11.35 2.38
CA GLY A 360 -16.11 -10.45 1.28
C GLY A 360 -15.87 -11.18 -0.04
N GLU A 361 -16.59 -12.28 -0.28
CA GLU A 361 -16.51 -13.14 -1.47
C GLU A 361 -15.15 -13.83 -1.66
N GLY A 362 -14.23 -13.74 -0.70
CA GLY A 362 -12.91 -14.32 -0.82
C GLY A 362 -12.92 -15.85 -0.89
N ARG A 363 -11.90 -16.41 -1.54
CA ARG A 363 -11.67 -17.86 -1.59
C ARG A 363 -10.27 -18.17 -1.11
N CYS A 364 -10.16 -19.05 -0.12
CA CYS A 364 -8.90 -19.41 0.50
C CYS A 364 -8.58 -20.90 0.35
N SER A 365 -7.29 -21.22 0.27
CA SER A 365 -6.77 -22.59 0.31
C SER A 365 -5.47 -22.66 1.10
N PHE A 366 -5.12 -23.83 1.60
CA PHE A 366 -3.83 -24.03 2.24
C PHE A 366 -2.70 -23.95 1.20
N SER A 367 -1.63 -23.24 1.54
CA SER A 367 -0.44 -23.13 0.71
C SER A 367 0.26 -24.49 0.62
N PRO A 368 0.60 -24.97 -0.59
CA PRO A 368 1.39 -26.18 -0.74
C PRO A 368 2.88 -25.97 -0.43
N MET A 369 3.35 -24.72 -0.50
CA MET A 369 4.75 -24.36 -0.34
C MET A 369 5.11 -24.08 1.13
N PHE A 370 4.17 -23.53 1.91
CA PHE A 370 4.40 -23.14 3.30
C PHE A 370 3.35 -23.79 4.20
N GLN A 371 3.79 -24.74 5.04
CA GLN A 371 2.91 -25.38 6.01
C GLN A 371 2.29 -24.34 6.96
N GLY A 372 0.96 -24.36 7.09
CA GLY A 372 0.21 -23.47 7.97
C GLY A 372 -0.09 -22.08 7.40
N VAL A 373 0.34 -21.76 6.18
CA VAL A 373 -0.05 -20.52 5.49
C VAL A 373 -1.31 -20.77 4.68
N ILE A 374 -2.33 -19.94 4.87
CA ILE A 374 -3.54 -19.95 4.06
C ILE A 374 -3.42 -18.83 3.03
N LEU A 375 -3.64 -19.11 1.75
CA LEU A 375 -3.64 -18.12 0.68
C LEU A 375 -5.08 -17.80 0.30
N CYS A 376 -5.43 -16.54 0.38
CA CYS A 376 -6.76 -16.05 0.05
C CYS A 376 -6.72 -15.19 -1.21
N THR A 377 -7.72 -15.38 -2.06
CA THR A 377 -7.94 -14.55 -3.25
C THR A 377 -9.18 -13.70 -3.04
N PHE A 378 -9.10 -12.42 -3.41
CA PHE A 378 -10.19 -11.46 -3.32
C PHE A 378 -10.35 -10.70 -4.64
N PRO A 379 -11.58 -10.40 -5.06
CA PRO A 379 -11.81 -9.59 -6.26
C PRO A 379 -11.50 -8.12 -5.97
N LEU A 380 -10.77 -7.49 -6.90
CA LEU A 380 -10.38 -6.07 -6.98
C LEU A 380 -9.46 -5.54 -5.88
N LYS A 381 -9.69 -5.93 -4.61
CA LYS A 381 -9.05 -5.33 -3.45
C LYS A 381 -8.94 -6.34 -2.31
N THR A 382 -7.85 -6.27 -1.55
CA THR A 382 -7.74 -7.04 -0.30
C THR A 382 -8.56 -6.35 0.80
N PRO A 383 -9.53 -7.04 1.43
CA PRO A 383 -10.25 -6.45 2.55
C PRO A 383 -9.32 -6.28 3.75
N TYR A 384 -9.65 -5.32 4.60
CA TYR A 384 -9.06 -5.16 5.91
C TYR A 384 -9.83 -6.06 6.89
N PHE A 385 -9.16 -7.05 7.46
CA PHE A 385 -9.82 -8.06 8.32
C PHE A 385 -8.88 -8.59 9.38
N LEU A 386 -9.48 -9.04 10.49
CA LEU A 386 -8.83 -9.75 11.58
C LEU A 386 -9.40 -11.16 11.61
N VAL A 387 -8.57 -12.14 11.92
CA VAL A 387 -8.95 -13.55 12.06
C VAL A 387 -8.45 -14.05 13.39
N SER A 388 -9.25 -14.84 14.07
CA SER A 388 -8.84 -15.55 15.27
C SER A 388 -9.15 -17.05 15.22
N ALA A 389 -8.37 -17.83 15.97
CA ALA A 389 -8.57 -19.25 16.22
C ALA A 389 -8.25 -19.55 17.68
N LYS A 390 -8.95 -20.50 18.31
CA LYS A 390 -8.66 -20.91 19.69
C LYS A 390 -7.76 -22.14 19.71
N SER A 391 -6.86 -22.22 20.69
CA SER A 391 -5.87 -23.29 20.82
C SER A 391 -6.49 -24.68 21.04
N ASP A 392 -7.60 -24.75 21.77
CA ASP A 392 -8.37 -25.96 22.06
C ASP A 392 -9.20 -26.46 20.87
N GLU A 393 -9.43 -25.60 19.88
CA GLU A 393 -10.17 -25.92 18.65
C GLU A 393 -9.23 -26.27 17.48
N LEU A 394 -7.92 -26.25 17.70
CA LEU A 394 -6.94 -26.61 16.65
C LEU A 394 -6.99 -28.12 16.35
N THR A 395 -7.13 -28.44 15.08
CA THR A 395 -7.16 -29.82 14.58
C THR A 395 -5.77 -30.40 14.25
N CYS A 396 -4.70 -29.65 14.55
CA CYS A 396 -3.34 -30.08 14.24
C CYS A 396 -2.83 -31.16 15.19
N ASN A 397 -2.19 -32.19 14.64
CA ASN A 397 -1.46 -33.14 15.46
C ASN A 397 -0.24 -32.46 16.13
N PRO A 398 -0.11 -32.55 17.47
CA PRO A 398 1.03 -31.97 18.18
C PRO A 398 2.34 -32.64 17.74
N GLN A 399 3.37 -31.85 17.46
CA GLN A 399 4.69 -32.41 17.16
C GLN A 399 5.40 -32.83 18.45
N LYS A 400 6.23 -33.88 18.37
CA LYS A 400 6.94 -34.48 19.52
C LYS A 400 7.83 -33.52 20.34
N LYS A 401 8.11 -32.31 19.83
CA LYS A 401 8.97 -31.30 20.46
C LYS A 401 8.24 -29.97 20.74
N GLU A 402 6.94 -29.91 20.48
CA GLU A 402 6.16 -28.69 20.65
C GLU A 402 5.58 -28.65 22.08
N PRO A 403 5.84 -27.59 22.87
CA PRO A 403 5.25 -27.47 24.19
C PRO A 403 3.72 -27.38 24.08
N PRO A 404 2.95 -27.95 25.03
CA PRO A 404 1.50 -27.89 24.98
C PRO A 404 1.03 -26.44 25.16
N LEU A 405 0.24 -25.95 24.21
CA LEU A 405 -0.40 -24.64 24.28
C LEU A 405 -1.43 -24.63 25.43
N PRO A 406 -1.49 -23.57 26.26
CA PRO A 406 -2.55 -23.44 27.25
C PRO A 406 -3.94 -23.45 26.57
N PRO A 407 -4.94 -24.14 27.14
CA PRO A 407 -6.30 -24.18 26.58
C PRO A 407 -6.95 -22.80 26.62
N GLY A 408 -7.72 -22.46 25.59
CA GLY A 408 -8.38 -21.14 25.46
C GLY A 408 -7.47 -20.01 24.98
N THR A 409 -6.21 -20.29 24.61
CA THR A 409 -5.31 -19.29 24.03
C THR A 409 -5.80 -18.90 22.62
N ILE A 410 -5.90 -17.60 22.34
CA ILE A 410 -6.37 -17.12 21.04
C ILE A 410 -5.19 -16.79 20.13
N LEU A 411 -5.15 -17.43 18.96
CA LEU A 411 -4.28 -17.09 17.85
C LEU A 411 -4.93 -16.02 16.99
N TYR A 412 -4.23 -14.93 16.72
CA TYR A 412 -4.65 -13.85 15.84
C TYR A 412 -3.83 -13.81 14.55
N GLY A 413 -4.52 -13.45 13.48
CA GLY A 413 -3.99 -13.23 12.13
C GLY A 413 -4.89 -12.26 11.38
N GLY A 414 -4.63 -12.02 10.09
CA GLY A 414 -5.38 -11.05 9.32
C GLY A 414 -4.57 -10.24 8.31
N ASN A 415 -5.14 -9.16 7.83
CA ASN A 415 -4.46 -8.20 6.99
C ASN A 415 -4.79 -6.78 7.45
N PHE A 416 -3.78 -6.13 8.02
CA PHE A 416 -3.86 -4.75 8.47
C PHE A 416 -3.10 -3.77 7.56
N TRP A 417 -2.48 -4.29 6.50
CA TRP A 417 -1.64 -3.49 5.61
C TRP A 417 -2.51 -2.84 4.55
N ASN A 418 -2.48 -1.51 4.53
CA ASN A 418 -3.08 -0.65 3.51
C ASN A 418 -4.63 -0.62 3.49
N PRO A 419 -5.27 0.15 4.38
CA PRO A 419 -6.72 0.41 4.35
C PRO A 419 -7.11 1.39 3.23
N GLY A 420 -6.43 1.36 2.07
CA GLY A 420 -6.57 2.34 1.00
C GLY A 420 -8.03 2.62 0.67
N SER A 421 -8.44 3.88 0.50
CA SER A 421 -9.86 4.27 0.35
C SER A 421 -10.47 3.97 -1.03
N GLY A 422 -9.73 3.30 -1.93
CA GLY A 422 -10.13 3.00 -3.30
C GLY A 422 -11.03 1.77 -3.45
N GLN A 423 -11.72 1.66 -4.59
CA GLN A 423 -12.59 0.53 -4.96
C GLN A 423 -11.82 -0.69 -5.48
N ALA A 424 -10.57 -0.50 -5.90
CA ALA A 424 -9.71 -1.56 -6.41
C ALA A 424 -8.25 -1.16 -6.21
N ASP A 425 -7.40 -2.15 -5.96
CA ASP A 425 -5.95 -1.99 -5.86
C ASP A 425 -5.33 -2.01 -7.26
N ILE A 426 -4.40 -1.10 -7.53
CA ILE A 426 -3.78 -1.01 -8.85
C ILE A 426 -3.00 -2.29 -9.19
N GLY A 427 -3.32 -2.90 -10.33
CA GLY A 427 -2.68 -4.12 -10.79
C GLY A 427 -3.16 -4.55 -12.17
N LEU A 428 -2.37 -5.41 -12.83
CA LEU A 428 -2.78 -6.06 -14.08
C LEU A 428 -3.80 -7.17 -13.78
N ASN A 429 -3.55 -7.94 -12.71
CA ASN A 429 -4.47 -8.93 -12.18
C ASN A 429 -5.49 -8.24 -11.26
N PRO A 430 -6.80 -8.29 -11.58
CA PRO A 430 -7.84 -7.75 -10.72
C PRO A 430 -8.18 -8.68 -9.55
N VAL A 431 -7.54 -9.85 -9.43
CA VAL A 431 -7.70 -10.78 -8.31
C VAL A 431 -6.49 -10.62 -7.40
N GLN A 432 -6.72 -10.06 -6.21
CA GLN A 432 -5.68 -9.87 -5.23
C GLN A 432 -5.44 -11.16 -4.45
N THR A 433 -4.18 -11.55 -4.29
CA THR A 433 -3.81 -12.69 -3.46
C THR A 433 -3.14 -12.18 -2.19
N ALA A 434 -3.73 -12.50 -1.04
CA ALA A 434 -3.20 -12.14 0.27
C ALA A 434 -2.97 -13.40 1.11
N PRO A 435 -1.80 -13.56 1.73
CA PRO A 435 -1.64 -14.58 2.74
C PRO A 435 -2.46 -14.20 3.97
N LEU A 436 -3.23 -15.15 4.46
CA LEU A 436 -3.85 -15.08 5.77
C LEU A 436 -2.78 -15.55 6.78
N GLY A 437 -1.89 -14.62 7.10
CA GLY A 437 -0.80 -14.83 8.04
C GLY A 437 -1.32 -14.78 9.47
N PHE A 438 -0.77 -15.63 10.33
CA PHE A 438 -0.98 -15.61 11.77
C PHE A 438 0.34 -15.28 12.44
N TRP A 439 0.32 -14.36 13.40
CA TRP A 439 1.54 -13.80 13.96
C TRP A 439 1.51 -13.59 15.47
N ASP A 440 0.34 -13.69 16.13
CA ASP A 440 0.24 -13.38 17.57
C ASP A 440 -0.66 -14.37 18.31
N TRP A 441 -0.15 -14.98 19.38
CA TRP A 441 -0.92 -15.84 20.30
C TRP A 441 -1.57 -15.05 21.45
N GLY A 442 -1.71 -13.73 21.31
CA GLY A 442 -2.48 -12.88 22.21
C GLY A 442 -1.98 -12.83 23.65
N GLY A 443 -0.78 -13.35 23.95
CA GLY A 443 -0.23 -13.42 25.31
C GLY A 443 0.83 -14.52 25.49
N ALA A 444 0.75 -15.61 24.73
CA ALA A 444 1.76 -16.68 24.73
C ALA A 444 2.89 -16.42 23.70
N GLY A 445 3.47 -15.22 23.73
CA GLY A 445 4.48 -14.74 22.77
C GLY A 445 5.85 -15.45 22.83
N ASP A 446 5.90 -16.70 23.27
CA ASP A 446 7.13 -17.49 23.23
C ASP A 446 7.45 -17.83 21.75
N PRO A 447 8.65 -17.47 21.26
CA PRO A 447 9.09 -17.76 19.90
C PRO A 447 9.08 -19.27 19.53
N ASN A 448 8.94 -20.15 20.52
CA ASN A 448 8.79 -21.59 20.31
C ASN A 448 7.39 -22.01 19.80
N TYR A 449 6.34 -21.21 20.00
CA TYR A 449 5.00 -21.52 19.51
C TYR A 449 4.82 -21.04 18.06
N ARG A 450 5.01 -21.94 17.10
CA ARG A 450 4.75 -21.61 15.70
C ARG A 450 3.25 -21.66 15.43
N PRO A 451 2.63 -20.58 14.92
CA PRO A 451 1.22 -20.62 14.57
C PRO A 451 1.02 -21.61 13.40
N ARG A 452 0.30 -22.69 13.68
CA ARG A 452 -0.02 -23.73 12.69
C ARG A 452 -1.52 -23.95 12.67
N LEU A 453 -2.08 -23.91 11.46
CA LEU A 453 -3.47 -24.25 11.21
C LEU A 453 -3.56 -25.46 10.32
N CYS A 454 -4.54 -26.30 10.61
CA CYS A 454 -4.82 -27.53 9.88
C CYS A 454 -6.26 -27.49 9.37
N PRO A 455 -6.56 -28.27 8.32
CA PRO A 455 -7.92 -28.47 7.86
C PRO A 455 -8.84 -28.97 8.98
N GLY A 456 -10.01 -28.35 9.11
CA GLY A 456 -11.00 -28.65 10.15
C GLY A 456 -10.96 -27.71 11.35
N THR A 457 -9.96 -26.82 11.44
CA THR A 457 -9.91 -25.79 12.48
C THR A 457 -10.97 -24.71 12.24
N PRO A 458 -11.84 -24.40 13.22
CA PRO A 458 -12.73 -23.26 13.14
C PRO A 458 -11.96 -21.95 13.27
N LEU A 459 -12.33 -20.97 12.44
CA LEU A 459 -11.80 -19.62 12.44
C LEU A 459 -12.95 -18.63 12.63
N THR A 460 -12.68 -17.57 13.36
CA THR A 460 -13.58 -16.42 13.48
C THR A 460 -13.00 -15.26 12.70
N ILE A 461 -13.73 -14.75 11.72
CA ILE A 461 -13.31 -13.64 10.87
C ILE A 461 -14.12 -12.41 11.22
N PHE A 462 -13.40 -11.32 11.45
CA PHE A 462 -13.92 -10.00 11.79
C PHE A 462 -13.76 -9.06 10.61
N THR A 463 -14.88 -8.52 10.15
CA THR A 463 -14.95 -7.58 9.03
C THR A 463 -15.88 -6.42 9.35
N ASN A 464 -16.07 -5.52 8.39
CA ASN A 464 -17.01 -4.40 8.47
C ASN A 464 -16.80 -3.56 9.74
N TRP A 465 -15.69 -2.83 9.76
CA TRP A 465 -15.25 -2.09 10.93
C TRP A 465 -16.09 -0.84 11.16
N GLU A 466 -16.45 -0.59 12.41
CA GLU A 466 -17.14 0.62 12.84
C GLU A 466 -16.15 1.77 13.00
N ASP A 467 -16.50 2.93 12.42
CA ASP A 467 -15.79 4.19 12.64
C ASP A 467 -15.96 4.63 14.09
N SER A 468 -15.03 4.20 14.94
CA SER A 468 -14.99 4.60 16.35
C SER A 468 -14.25 5.93 16.50
N PRO A 469 -14.62 6.77 17.48
CA PRO A 469 -13.95 8.04 17.70
C PRO A 469 -12.49 7.81 18.10
N ARG A 470 -11.58 8.41 17.33
CA ARG A 470 -10.14 8.45 17.63
C ARG A 470 -9.89 9.40 18.79
N TYR A 471 -8.87 9.11 19.61
CA TYR A 471 -8.53 9.94 20.76
C TYR A 471 -7.03 9.87 21.07
N ARG A 472 -6.59 10.80 21.92
CA ARG A 472 -5.23 10.84 22.45
C ARG A 472 -5.18 10.26 23.85
N SER A 473 -4.09 9.58 24.16
CA SER A 473 -3.81 9.10 25.51
C SER A 473 -2.36 9.38 25.89
N GLU A 474 -2.08 9.63 27.17
CA GLU A 474 -0.76 10.02 27.66
C GLU A 474 -0.27 9.07 28.76
N LEU A 475 0.99 8.65 28.68
CA LEU A 475 1.67 7.85 29.68
C LEU A 475 2.91 8.61 30.18
N GLN A 476 3.10 8.65 31.49
CA GLN A 476 4.30 9.20 32.11
C GLN A 476 5.00 8.13 32.92
N ILE A 477 6.31 7.98 32.72
CA ILE A 477 7.18 7.07 33.46
C ILE A 477 8.32 7.90 34.04
N ASP A 478 8.45 7.90 35.36
CA ASP A 478 9.47 8.68 36.06
C ASP A 478 10.64 7.82 36.53
N GLY A 479 11.86 8.34 36.43
CA GLY A 479 13.05 7.78 37.08
C GLY A 479 13.70 6.60 36.34
N ILE A 480 13.43 6.43 35.04
CA ILE A 480 14.04 5.36 34.25
C ILE A 480 15.49 5.69 33.88
N ARG A 481 16.35 4.67 33.79
CA ARG A 481 17.70 4.79 33.23
C ARG A 481 17.73 4.12 31.87
N LEU A 482 18.11 4.86 30.83
CA LEU A 482 18.05 4.34 29.46
C LEU A 482 19.06 3.21 29.20
N SER A 483 20.16 3.15 29.96
CA SER A 483 21.15 2.07 29.89
C SER A 483 20.56 0.68 30.14
N ASP A 484 19.46 0.61 30.90
CA ASP A 484 18.90 -0.65 31.37
C ASP A 484 18.01 -1.31 30.28
N TYR A 485 17.70 -0.59 29.21
CA TYR A 485 16.75 -1.00 28.15
C TYR A 485 17.39 -1.05 26.75
N GLN A 486 18.72 -0.91 26.65
CA GLN A 486 19.42 -0.76 25.37
C GLN A 486 19.32 -2.02 24.49
N LEU A 487 18.87 -1.85 23.25
CA LEU A 487 18.97 -2.87 22.20
C LEU A 487 20.35 -2.75 21.52
N LYS A 488 21.12 -3.84 21.49
CA LYS A 488 22.48 -3.82 20.92
C LYS A 488 22.54 -3.89 19.40
N ASP A 489 21.44 -4.24 18.72
CA ASP A 489 21.40 -4.43 17.27
C ASP A 489 20.07 -3.91 16.67
N SER A 490 19.99 -2.61 16.35
CA SER A 490 18.90 -2.07 15.50
C SER A 490 19.35 -2.03 14.04
N PRO A 491 18.53 -2.50 13.06
CA PRO A 491 18.88 -2.49 11.64
C PRO A 491 19.17 -1.08 11.07
N SER A 492 18.72 -0.02 11.72
CA SER A 492 18.86 1.37 11.27
C SER A 492 20.18 2.06 11.70
N GLY A 493 21.03 1.40 12.49
CA GLY A 493 22.28 2.01 12.99
C GLY A 493 22.07 3.05 14.11
N GLU A 494 20.83 3.26 14.55
CA GLU A 494 20.48 4.10 15.70
C GLU A 494 20.51 3.30 17.02
N THR A 495 20.84 3.97 18.13
CA THR A 495 20.72 3.37 19.47
C THR A 495 19.25 3.36 19.89
N GLY A 496 18.57 2.24 19.66
CA GLY A 496 17.20 2.01 20.13
C GLY A 496 17.17 1.41 21.54
N PHE A 497 16.06 1.61 22.24
CA PHE A 497 15.73 0.88 23.46
C PHE A 497 14.28 0.43 23.42
N SER A 498 14.00 -0.72 24.03
CA SER A 498 12.65 -1.29 24.09
C SER A 498 12.06 -1.14 25.47
N ILE A 499 10.85 -0.60 25.56
CA ILE A 499 10.06 -0.59 26.80
C ILE A 499 8.88 -1.54 26.64
N PHE A 500 8.67 -2.40 27.65
CA PHE A 500 7.43 -3.14 27.80
C PHE A 500 6.40 -2.26 28.50
N LEU A 501 5.32 -1.95 27.80
CA LEU A 501 4.13 -1.35 28.39
C LEU A 501 3.24 -2.46 28.97
N PRO A 502 2.74 -2.29 30.20
CA PRO A 502 1.68 -3.13 30.78
C PRO A 502 0.33 -2.86 30.13
#